data_AF-A0A7W2NJ18-F1
#
_entry.id   AF-A0A7W2NJ18-F1
#
_cell.length_a   1.000
_cell.length_b   1.000
_cell.length_c   1.000
_cell.angle_alpha   90.00
_cell.angle_beta   90.00
_cell.angle_gamma   90.00
#
_symmetry.space_group_name_H-M   'P 1'
#
loop_
_entity.id
_entity.type
_entity.pdbx_description
1 polymer ?
#
loop_
_entity_poly.entity_id
_entity_poly.type
_entity_poly.pdbx_seq_one_letter_code
_entity_poly.pdbx_strand_id
1 'polypeptide(L)'
;MRFIIYLLILVSINSSANDDMDEKLTSQIVGSWVLPKTDNSIGAIMEFKNNGSWSAYIFKSSKCEIKVSESYGDWFIKNQQLQTVVTDNELLIKGGVVFPIGYKNTDVIISVNKKLLSLQNESGEKFQRIRSQTCVN
;
A
#
# COMPACT_ATOMS: atom_id res chain seq x y z
N MET A 1 25.47 40.25 -40.49
CA MET A 1 25.21 38.90 -39.92
C MET A 1 23.96 38.99 -39.06
N ARG A 2 22.90 38.25 -39.39
CA ARG A 2 21.65 38.21 -38.61
C ARG A 2 21.76 37.06 -37.60
N PHE A 3 21.74 37.37 -36.31
CA PHE A 3 21.64 36.38 -35.25
C PHE A 3 20.18 35.89 -35.18
N ILE A 4 19.93 34.64 -35.60
CA ILE A 4 18.66 33.96 -35.38
C ILE A 4 18.74 33.32 -34.00
N ILE A 5 17.91 33.81 -33.09
CA ILE A 5 17.79 33.36 -31.70
C ILE A 5 17.23 31.93 -31.69
N TYR A 6 17.98 31.00 -31.11
CA TYR A 6 17.52 29.63 -30.86
C TYR A 6 16.42 29.63 -29.80
N LEU A 7 15.23 29.17 -30.18
CA LEU A 7 14.09 28.92 -29.30
C LEU A 7 14.36 27.65 -28.48
N LEU A 8 14.94 27.80 -27.29
CA LEU A 8 15.04 26.72 -26.30
C LEU A 8 13.68 26.56 -25.60
N ILE A 9 12.84 25.68 -26.13
CA ILE A 9 11.67 25.18 -25.40
C ILE A 9 12.19 24.19 -24.35
N LEU A 10 12.47 24.69 -23.15
CA LEU A 10 12.70 23.85 -21.98
C LEU A 10 11.36 23.22 -21.59
N VAL A 11 11.19 21.94 -21.90
CA VAL A 11 10.05 21.13 -21.45
C VAL A 11 10.27 20.78 -19.97
N SER A 12 9.90 21.70 -19.07
CA SER A 12 9.91 21.49 -17.63
C SER A 12 8.51 21.12 -17.13
N ILE A 13 8.01 19.91 -17.43
CA ILE A 13 6.63 19.50 -17.08
C ILE A 13 6.56 18.20 -16.24
N ASN A 14 7.67 17.54 -15.91
CA ASN A 14 7.58 16.15 -15.40
C ASN A 14 7.69 15.94 -13.88
N SER A 15 7.89 16.97 -13.06
CA SER A 15 7.95 16.78 -11.60
C SER A 15 6.59 16.97 -10.92
N SER A 16 5.85 18.04 -11.25
CA SER A 16 4.59 18.37 -10.58
C SER A 16 3.47 17.38 -10.85
N ALA A 17 3.44 16.76 -12.03
CA ALA A 17 2.41 15.79 -12.40
C ALA A 17 2.45 14.51 -11.55
N ASN A 18 3.64 14.11 -11.10
CA ASN A 18 3.78 12.96 -10.19
C ASN A 18 3.36 13.33 -8.77
N ASP A 19 3.75 14.53 -8.30
CA ASP A 19 3.39 15.00 -6.95
C ASP A 19 1.86 15.11 -6.78
N ASP A 20 1.16 15.72 -7.76
CA ASP A 20 -0.31 15.83 -7.76
C ASP A 20 -1.00 14.46 -7.80
N MET A 21 -0.44 13.51 -8.55
CA MET A 21 -0.96 12.14 -8.64
C MET A 21 -0.75 11.38 -7.33
N ASP A 22 0.44 11.48 -6.73
CA ASP A 22 0.80 10.81 -5.49
C ASP A 22 -0.05 11.33 -4.32
N GLU A 23 -0.32 12.64 -4.24
CA GLU A 23 -1.24 13.22 -3.26
C GLU A 23 -2.67 12.66 -3.43
N LYS A 24 -3.16 12.63 -4.67
CA LYS A 24 -4.47 12.06 -4.98
C LYS A 24 -4.53 10.58 -4.58
N LEU A 25 -3.54 9.77 -4.94
CA LEU A 25 -3.47 8.36 -4.57
C LEU A 25 -3.40 8.18 -3.05
N THR A 26 -2.67 9.05 -2.34
CA THR A 26 -2.56 9.02 -0.88
C THR A 26 -3.94 9.16 -0.24
N SER A 27 -4.73 10.13 -0.68
CA SER A 27 -6.11 10.31 -0.20
C SER A 27 -7.02 9.10 -0.48
N GLN A 28 -6.80 8.41 -1.60
CA GLN A 28 -7.61 7.26 -2.03
C GLN A 28 -7.23 5.96 -1.32
N ILE A 29 -5.96 5.80 -0.90
CA ILE A 29 -5.49 4.61 -0.19
C ILE A 29 -5.89 4.62 1.29
N VAL A 30 -6.00 5.78 1.94
CA VAL A 30 -6.40 5.88 3.35
C VAL A 30 -7.68 5.06 3.63
N GLY A 31 -7.61 4.17 4.62
CA GLY A 31 -8.67 3.24 5.00
C GLY A 31 -8.20 1.79 5.17
N SER A 32 -9.14 0.90 5.41
CA SER A 32 -8.91 -0.53 5.67
C SER A 32 -9.11 -1.39 4.42
N TRP A 33 -8.21 -2.33 4.22
CA TRP A 33 -8.10 -3.19 3.04
C TRP A 33 -7.87 -4.63 3.45
N VAL A 34 -8.63 -5.54 2.85
CA VAL A 34 -8.58 -6.98 3.16
C VAL A 34 -8.22 -7.80 1.93
N LEU A 35 -7.75 -9.02 2.16
CA LEU A 35 -7.58 -9.99 1.09
C LEU A 35 -8.94 -10.30 0.42
N PRO A 36 -9.00 -10.49 -0.90
CA PRO A 36 -10.19 -11.00 -1.55
C PRO A 36 -10.51 -12.39 -1.03
N LYS A 37 -11.78 -12.78 -1.13
CA LYS A 37 -12.21 -14.14 -0.82
C LYS A 37 -11.40 -15.12 -1.66
N THR A 38 -10.58 -15.89 -0.98
CA THR A 38 -9.71 -16.91 -1.54
C THR A 38 -9.80 -18.11 -0.63
N ASP A 39 -9.50 -19.31 -1.14
CA ASP A 39 -9.43 -20.54 -0.32
C ASP A 39 -8.24 -20.52 0.66
N ASN A 40 -7.54 -19.38 0.76
CA ASN A 40 -6.43 -19.16 1.67
C ASN A 40 -6.86 -19.35 3.13
N SER A 41 -5.97 -19.99 3.88
CA SER A 41 -6.17 -20.33 5.28
C SER A 41 -6.02 -19.14 6.23
N ILE A 42 -5.60 -17.95 5.78
CA ILE A 42 -5.31 -16.81 6.65
C ILE A 42 -6.17 -15.59 6.32
N GLY A 43 -6.51 -14.82 7.35
CA GLY A 43 -7.16 -13.52 7.23
C GLY A 43 -6.15 -12.41 7.42
N ALA A 44 -6.32 -11.30 6.72
CA ALA A 44 -5.49 -10.11 6.93
C ALA A 44 -6.30 -8.84 6.67
N ILE A 45 -6.19 -7.89 7.60
CA ILE A 45 -6.71 -6.53 7.47
C ILE A 45 -5.53 -5.58 7.55
N MET A 46 -5.36 -4.74 6.54
CA MET A 46 -4.35 -3.68 6.49
C MET A 46 -5.02 -2.32 6.49
N GLU A 47 -4.64 -1.44 7.40
CA GLU A 47 -5.19 -0.09 7.52
C GLU A 47 -4.10 0.95 7.28
N PHE A 48 -4.35 1.85 6.34
CA PHE A 48 -3.51 3.02 6.07
C PHE A 48 -4.17 4.27 6.65
N LYS A 49 -3.46 4.98 7.53
CA LYS A 49 -3.96 6.18 8.22
C LYS A 49 -3.44 7.45 7.56
N ASN A 50 -4.21 8.54 7.69
CA ASN A 50 -3.89 9.85 7.12
C ASN A 50 -2.59 10.48 7.66
N ASN A 51 -2.13 10.06 8.83
CA ASN A 51 -0.89 10.53 9.44
C ASN A 51 0.37 9.81 8.92
N GLY A 52 0.25 8.97 7.89
CA GLY A 52 1.37 8.22 7.33
C GLY A 52 1.72 6.93 8.08
N SER A 53 0.96 6.54 9.11
CA SER A 53 1.12 5.24 9.77
C SER A 53 0.19 4.17 9.16
N TRP A 54 0.62 2.91 9.21
CA TRP A 54 -0.20 1.77 8.83
C TRP A 54 -0.19 0.69 9.92
N SER A 55 -1.19 -0.18 9.88
CA SER A 55 -1.26 -1.37 10.71
C SER A 55 -1.73 -2.56 9.88
N ALA A 56 -1.23 -3.75 10.18
CA ALA A 56 -1.81 -4.99 9.69
C ALA A 56 -2.14 -5.92 10.85
N TYR A 57 -3.32 -6.52 10.77
CA TYR A 57 -3.80 -7.53 11.68
C TYR A 57 -3.89 -8.84 10.91
N ILE A 58 -3.15 -9.85 11.36
CA ILE A 58 -3.15 -11.18 10.76
C ILE A 58 -4.00 -12.10 11.62
N PHE A 59 -4.80 -12.93 10.96
CA PHE A 59 -5.75 -13.83 11.59
C PHE A 59 -5.49 -15.27 11.15
N LYS A 60 -5.80 -16.19 12.06
CA LYS A 60 -5.65 -17.63 11.85
C LYS A 60 -6.49 -18.19 10.71
N SER A 61 -7.60 -17.52 10.37
CA SER A 61 -8.53 -17.91 9.32
C SER A 61 -8.97 -16.70 8.50
N SER A 62 -9.40 -16.96 7.26
CA SER A 62 -10.01 -15.95 6.37
C SER A 62 -11.31 -15.34 6.91
N LYS A 63 -11.83 -15.83 8.04
CA LYS A 63 -13.00 -15.26 8.73
C LYS A 63 -12.66 -14.15 9.73
N CYS A 64 -11.37 -13.86 9.94
CA CYS A 64 -10.91 -12.86 10.91
C CYS A 64 -11.36 -13.13 12.37
N GLU A 65 -11.50 -14.39 12.79
CA GLU A 65 -12.02 -14.73 14.13
C GLU A 65 -10.95 -14.67 15.23
N ILE A 66 -9.74 -15.17 14.94
CA ILE A 66 -8.64 -15.26 15.91
C ILE A 66 -7.45 -14.49 15.36
N LYS A 67 -7.16 -13.34 15.97
CA LYS A 67 -5.97 -12.55 15.65
C LYS A 67 -4.72 -13.24 16.18
N VAL A 68 -3.68 -13.37 15.36
CA VAL A 68 -2.44 -14.09 15.70
C VAL A 68 -1.24 -13.17 15.84
N SER A 69 -1.23 -12.06 15.10
CA SER A 69 -0.16 -11.06 15.14
C SER A 69 -0.63 -9.71 14.62
N GLU A 70 0.12 -8.69 15.01
CA GLU A 70 -0.02 -7.31 14.54
C GLU A 70 1.33 -6.80 14.05
N SER A 71 1.29 -5.99 13.00
CA SER A 71 2.44 -5.26 12.49
C SER A 71 2.07 -3.80 12.32
N TYR A 72 2.98 -2.90 12.64
CA TYR A 72 2.80 -1.46 12.54
C TYR A 72 3.95 -0.85 11.77
N GLY A 73 3.71 0.32 11.19
CA GLY A 73 4.73 0.96 10.40
C GLY A 73 4.36 2.31 9.84
N ASP A 74 5.26 2.81 9.00
CA ASP A 74 5.07 4.01 8.21
C ASP A 74 4.79 3.65 6.75
N TRP A 75 4.00 4.47 6.07
CA TRP A 75 3.73 4.33 4.66
C TRP A 75 3.71 5.69 3.95
N PHE A 76 4.04 5.66 2.66
CA PHE A 76 3.95 6.82 1.79
C PHE A 76 3.83 6.37 0.33
N ILE A 77 3.43 7.30 -0.53
CA ILE A 77 3.42 7.09 -1.98
C ILE A 77 4.49 7.98 -2.60
N LYS A 78 5.29 7.40 -3.49
CA LYS A 78 6.24 8.14 -4.30
C LYS A 78 6.34 7.53 -5.69
N ASN A 79 6.20 8.35 -6.73
CA ASN A 79 6.18 7.91 -8.12
C ASN A 79 5.15 6.78 -8.35
N GLN A 80 3.94 6.93 -7.81
CA GLN A 80 2.84 5.95 -7.87
C GLN A 80 3.16 4.59 -7.24
N GLN A 81 4.20 4.50 -6.41
CA GLN A 81 4.54 3.32 -5.64
C GLN A 81 4.14 3.50 -4.19
N LEU A 82 3.37 2.55 -3.66
CA LEU A 82 3.08 2.42 -2.25
C LEU A 82 4.28 1.79 -1.55
N GLN A 83 4.89 2.52 -0.62
CA GLN A 83 5.97 2.02 0.22
C GLN A 83 5.47 1.87 1.64
N THR A 84 5.79 0.74 2.25
CA THR A 84 5.53 0.46 3.67
C THR A 84 6.84 0.06 4.34
N VAL A 85 7.03 0.53 5.58
CA VAL A 85 8.18 0.20 6.41
C VAL A 85 7.67 -0.29 7.76
N VAL A 86 8.09 -1.47 8.19
CA VAL A 86 7.70 -2.03 9.49
C VAL A 86 8.50 -1.35 10.59
N THR A 87 7.83 -0.79 11.58
CA THR A 87 8.47 -0.14 12.75
C THR A 87 8.28 -0.93 14.03
N ASP A 88 7.21 -1.69 14.15
CA ASP A 88 6.90 -2.48 15.34
C ASP A 88 6.02 -3.70 15.01
N ASN A 89 6.01 -4.69 15.89
CA ASN A 89 5.17 -5.88 15.77
C ASN A 89 4.77 -6.43 17.14
N GLU A 90 3.61 -7.09 17.18
CA GLU A 90 3.15 -7.83 18.34
C GLU A 90 2.75 -9.27 17.95
N LEU A 91 3.30 -10.25 18.66
CA LEU A 91 2.88 -11.65 18.55
C LEU A 91 1.87 -11.97 19.66
N LEU A 92 0.62 -12.20 19.26
CA LEU A 92 -0.47 -12.50 20.21
C LEU A 92 -0.58 -13.99 20.50
N ILE A 93 -0.19 -14.84 19.55
CA ILE A 93 -0.23 -16.30 19.67
C ILE A 93 1.12 -16.89 19.25
N LYS A 94 1.57 -17.90 19.98
CA LYS A 94 2.79 -18.65 19.65
C LYS A 94 2.66 -19.27 18.24
N GLY A 95 3.62 -18.96 17.38
CA GLY A 95 3.61 -19.39 15.97
C GLY A 95 2.91 -18.43 15.01
N GLY A 96 2.50 -17.24 15.48
CA GLY A 96 2.10 -16.14 14.60
C GLY A 96 3.25 -15.67 13.69
N VAL A 97 2.90 -15.00 12.60
CA VAL A 97 3.88 -14.50 11.60
C VAL A 97 3.98 -12.99 11.74
N VAL A 98 5.20 -12.48 11.85
CA VAL A 98 5.53 -11.04 11.85
C VAL A 98 6.62 -10.76 10.85
N PHE A 99 6.65 -9.55 10.32
CA PHE A 99 7.72 -9.08 9.46
C PHE A 99 8.88 -8.50 10.29
N PRO A 100 10.14 -8.62 9.87
CA PRO A 100 11.25 -7.98 10.58
C PRO A 100 11.08 -6.45 10.69
N ILE A 101 11.49 -5.86 11.81
CA ILE A 101 11.56 -4.40 11.94
C ILE A 101 12.52 -3.84 10.88
N GLY A 102 12.12 -2.76 10.22
CA GLY A 102 12.85 -2.16 9.10
C GLY A 102 12.60 -2.83 7.75
N TYR A 103 11.83 -3.92 7.70
CA TYR A 103 11.39 -4.52 6.45
C TYR A 103 10.62 -3.50 5.62
N LYS A 104 10.99 -3.37 4.35
CA LYS A 104 10.35 -2.47 3.39
C LYS A 104 9.65 -3.28 2.32
N ASN A 105 8.42 -2.91 2.00
CA ASN A 105 7.69 -3.45 0.87
C ASN A 105 7.29 -2.31 -0.07
N THR A 106 7.58 -2.48 -1.36
CA THR A 106 7.31 -1.51 -2.42
C THR A 106 6.39 -2.15 -3.45
N ASP A 107 5.19 -1.61 -3.60
CA ASP A 107 4.22 -2.06 -4.58
C ASP A 107 3.86 -0.93 -5.56
N VAL A 108 3.80 -1.24 -6.85
CA VAL A 108 3.26 -0.30 -7.85
C VAL A 108 1.74 -0.27 -7.74
N ILE A 109 1.16 0.92 -7.63
CA ILE A 109 -0.29 1.10 -7.62
C ILE A 109 -0.81 1.06 -9.05
N ILE A 110 -1.49 -0.03 -9.41
CA ILE A 110 -2.11 -0.17 -10.73
C ILE A 110 -3.41 0.65 -10.81
N SER A 111 -4.24 0.53 -9.76
CA SER A 111 -5.48 1.31 -9.63
C SER A 111 -6.00 1.28 -8.21
N VAL A 112 -6.70 2.34 -7.81
CA VAL A 112 -7.40 2.41 -6.53
C VAL A 112 -8.74 3.12 -6.70
N ASN A 113 -9.78 2.60 -6.07
CA ASN A 113 -11.09 3.23 -6.00
C ASN A 113 -11.76 2.95 -4.64
N LYS A 114 -13.02 3.35 -4.48
CA LYS A 114 -13.77 3.20 -3.22
C LYS A 114 -13.96 1.75 -2.74
N LYS A 115 -13.67 0.74 -3.56
CA LYS A 115 -13.90 -0.69 -3.26
C LYS A 115 -12.67 -1.56 -3.45
N LEU A 116 -11.80 -1.23 -4.39
CA LEU A 116 -10.71 -2.10 -4.82
C LEU A 116 -9.39 -1.33 -4.90
N LEU A 117 -8.32 -1.97 -4.43
CA LEU A 117 -6.94 -1.56 -4.61
C LEU A 117 -6.22 -2.68 -5.36
N SER A 118 -5.66 -2.37 -6.52
CA SER A 118 -4.86 -3.30 -7.33
C SER A 118 -3.40 -2.88 -7.31
N LEU A 119 -2.53 -3.81 -6.95
CA LEU A 119 -1.10 -3.60 -6.74
C LEU A 119 -0.28 -4.58 -7.59
N GLN A 120 0.98 -4.24 -7.83
CA GLN A 120 1.98 -5.14 -8.38
C GLN A 120 3.23 -5.11 -7.52
N ASN A 121 3.70 -6.26 -7.07
CA ASN A 121 4.92 -6.36 -6.26
C ASN A 121 6.19 -6.31 -7.14
N GLU A 122 7.35 -6.33 -6.48
CA GLU A 122 8.67 -6.29 -7.13
C GLU A 122 8.94 -7.48 -8.07
N SER A 123 8.31 -8.63 -7.85
CA SER A 123 8.42 -9.81 -8.74
C SER A 123 7.50 -9.71 -9.97
N GLY A 124 6.67 -8.67 -10.05
CA GLY A 124 5.72 -8.44 -11.15
C GLY A 124 4.38 -9.14 -10.96
N GLU A 125 4.14 -9.82 -9.84
CA GLU A 125 2.87 -10.44 -9.51
C GLU A 125 1.83 -9.36 -9.16
N LYS A 126 0.63 -9.51 -9.73
CA LYS A 126 -0.49 -8.60 -9.51
C LYS A 126 -1.44 -9.18 -8.49
N PHE A 127 -1.85 -8.36 -7.54
CA PHE A 127 -2.80 -8.76 -6.50
C PHE A 127 -3.77 -7.63 -6.17
N GLN A 128 -4.85 -7.99 -5.51
CA GLN A 128 -5.94 -7.08 -5.18
C GLN A 128 -6.25 -7.08 -3.70
N ARG A 129 -6.82 -5.98 -3.21
CA ARG A 129 -7.38 -5.83 -1.88
C ARG A 129 -8.75 -5.17 -1.97
N ILE A 130 -9.66 -5.62 -1.11
CA ILE A 130 -11.04 -5.12 -1.03
C ILE A 130 -11.13 -4.16 0.14
N ARG A 131 -11.78 -3.01 -0.05
CA ARG A 131 -12.00 -2.04 1.02
C ARG A 131 -13.03 -2.60 2.00
N SER A 132 -12.60 -2.90 3.22
CA SER A 132 -13.45 -3.44 4.28
C SER A 132 -12.74 -3.35 5.63
N GLN A 133 -13.53 -3.21 6.70
CA GLN A 133 -13.05 -3.31 8.09
C GLN A 133 -13.16 -4.74 8.66
N THR A 134 -13.74 -5.66 7.89
CA THR A 134 -13.86 -7.08 8.23
C THR A 134 -13.38 -7.94 7.06
N CYS A 135 -12.87 -9.14 7.34
CA CYS A 135 -12.56 -10.10 6.28
C CYS A 135 -13.78 -10.35 5.37
N VAL A 136 -13.53 -10.68 4.09
CA VAL A 136 -14.58 -11.07 3.16
C VAL A 136 -14.93 -12.55 3.37
N ASN A 137 -16.19 -12.81 3.74
CA ASN A 137 -16.71 -14.17 3.95
C ASN A 137 -17.14 -14.87 2.67
#